data_AF-A0A2T7PD68-F1
#
_entry.id   AF-A0A2T7PD68-F1
#
_cell.length_a   1.000
_cell.length_b   1.000
_cell.length_c   1.000
_cell.angle_alpha   90.00
_cell.angle_beta   90.00
_cell.angle_gamma   90.00
#
_symmetry.space_group_name_H-M   'P 1'
#
loop_
_entity.id
_entity.type
_entity.pdbx_description
1 polymer ?
#
loop_
_entity_poly.entity_id
_entity_poly.type
_entity_poly.pdbx_seq_one_letter_code
_entity_poly.pdbx_strand_id
1 'polypeptide(L)'
;MESAESGGSGRGKGSENTNSRSVAFVVSMDNNVTKSTKPPPSRFKTYHKKEITSQALEVKQHEAECRRKENERQMIKRLIQKREECQKLNAHFEELLAQHAKFKGMEGTEDIPLMSKKELIEKFRTVNKGYSKMASCITNPNTS
;
A
#
# COMPACT_ATOMS: atom_id res chain seq x y z
N MET A 1 -2.61 21.84 32.36
CA MET A 1 -2.43 20.86 31.27
C MET A 1 -2.80 21.59 29.97
N GLU A 2 -2.04 22.57 29.50
CA GLU A 2 -0.65 22.56 29.02
C GLU A 2 -0.32 21.47 28.01
N SER A 3 -0.39 21.83 26.73
CA SER A 3 0.51 21.45 25.62
C SER A 3 0.05 22.22 24.37
N ALA A 4 0.72 23.30 23.99
CA ALA A 4 1.90 23.36 23.12
C ALA A 4 1.52 23.83 21.71
N GLU A 5 1.64 25.15 21.51
CA GLU A 5 1.53 25.85 20.24
C GLU A 5 2.73 25.48 19.34
N SER A 6 2.50 24.97 18.13
CA SER A 6 3.57 24.74 17.15
C SER A 6 3.71 25.96 16.24
N GLY A 7 4.79 26.72 16.45
CA GLY A 7 5.17 27.87 15.64
C GLY A 7 5.43 27.50 14.18
N GLY A 8 4.74 28.19 13.29
CA GLY A 8 4.93 28.13 11.83
C GLY A 8 5.59 29.40 11.31
N SER A 9 6.90 29.30 11.09
CA SER A 9 7.81 30.19 10.35
C SER A 9 7.17 31.31 9.52
N GLY A 10 7.16 32.52 10.09
CA GLY A 10 6.95 33.74 9.32
C GLY A 10 8.12 33.94 8.35
N ARG A 11 7.81 34.06 7.06
CA ARG A 11 8.73 34.63 6.08
C ARG A 11 9.02 36.07 6.49
N GLY A 12 10.13 36.27 7.19
CA GLY A 12 10.69 37.58 7.44
C GLY A 12 10.91 38.28 6.10
N LYS A 13 10.14 39.33 5.86
CA LYS A 13 10.59 40.42 4.98
C LYS A 13 11.69 41.17 5.74
N GLY A 14 12.86 40.56 5.84
CA GLY A 14 14.07 41.21 6.28
C GLY A 14 14.59 42.07 5.14
N SER A 15 14.14 43.33 5.09
CA SER A 15 14.99 44.40 4.58
C SER A 15 15.25 45.35 5.75
N GLU A 16 15.75 44.79 6.85
CA GLU A 16 16.42 45.60 7.86
C GLU A 16 17.77 45.98 7.30
N ASN A 17 17.83 47.25 6.96
CA ASN A 17 18.96 47.98 6.44
C ASN A 17 19.98 48.19 7.58
N THR A 18 20.60 47.10 8.06
CA THR A 18 21.74 47.21 8.96
C THR A 18 22.99 47.40 8.11
N ASN A 19 23.34 48.67 7.98
CA ASN A 19 24.57 49.31 7.50
C ASN A 19 25.81 48.39 7.35
N SER A 20 25.72 47.41 6.47
CA SER A 20 26.82 46.73 5.80
C SER A 20 26.75 47.29 4.38
N ARG A 21 27.64 48.22 4.07
CA ARG A 21 27.75 48.84 2.74
C ARG A 21 28.21 47.77 1.74
N SER A 22 27.29 46.90 1.33
CA SER A 22 27.50 46.02 0.19
C SER A 22 27.24 46.84 -1.06
N VAL A 23 28.28 47.04 -1.86
CA VAL A 23 28.17 47.68 -3.16
C VAL A 23 27.92 46.59 -4.18
N ALA A 24 26.69 46.52 -4.68
CA ALA A 24 26.37 45.72 -5.85
C ALA A 24 26.64 46.57 -7.09
N PHE A 25 27.52 46.10 -7.97
CA PHE A 25 27.77 46.71 -9.27
C PHE A 25 27.57 45.65 -10.35
N VAL A 26 26.96 46.04 -11.47
CA VAL A 26 26.77 45.18 -12.63
C VAL A 26 27.96 45.44 -13.55
N VAL A 27 28.88 44.49 -13.63
CA VAL A 27 29.96 44.53 -14.63
C VAL A 27 29.40 43.99 -15.94
N SER A 28 29.08 44.90 -16.86
CA SER A 28 28.80 44.55 -18.24
C SER A 28 30.12 44.18 -18.92
N MET A 29 30.45 42.89 -18.96
CA MET A 29 31.48 42.39 -19.87
C MET A 29 30.94 42.55 -21.30
N ASP A 30 31.79 42.99 -22.25
CA ASP A 30 31.44 43.05 -23.67
C ASP A 30 31.13 41.64 -24.18
N ASN A 31 29.86 41.26 -24.04
CA ASN A 31 29.33 39.99 -24.47
C ASN A 31 29.13 40.02 -25.98
N ASN A 32 30.23 40.11 -26.74
CA ASN A 32 30.30 39.60 -28.11
C ASN A 32 30.30 38.05 -28.13
N VAL A 33 30.07 37.41 -26.98
CA VAL A 33 29.60 36.03 -26.90
C VAL A 33 28.09 36.06 -27.10
N THR A 34 27.67 35.81 -28.34
CA THR A 34 26.32 35.50 -28.80
C THR A 34 25.27 35.48 -27.69
N LYS A 35 24.57 36.60 -27.47
CA LYS A 35 23.28 36.57 -26.78
C LYS A 35 22.46 35.53 -27.54
N SER A 36 22.20 34.37 -26.94
CA SER A 36 21.32 33.37 -27.53
C SER A 36 20.00 34.06 -27.81
N THR A 37 19.74 34.38 -29.07
CA THR A 37 18.45 34.94 -29.55
C THR A 37 17.32 33.93 -29.38
N LYS A 38 17.64 32.68 -29.06
CA LYS A 38 16.66 31.63 -28.80
C LYS A 38 16.14 31.79 -27.37
N PRO A 39 14.81 31.94 -27.18
CA PRO A 39 14.23 31.96 -25.84
C PRO A 39 14.56 30.65 -25.11
N PRO A 40 14.58 30.67 -23.76
CA PRO A 40 14.83 29.46 -22.99
C PRO A 40 13.83 28.36 -23.40
N PRO A 41 14.28 27.10 -23.49
CA PRO A 41 13.41 25.96 -23.78
C PRO A 41 12.17 25.99 -22.87
N SER A 42 10.99 25.66 -23.41
CA SER A 42 9.70 25.82 -22.73
C SER A 42 9.65 25.25 -21.31
N ARG A 43 10.38 24.15 -21.06
CA ARG A 43 10.55 23.51 -19.74
C ARG A 43 11.17 24.41 -18.65
N PHE A 44 11.90 25.45 -19.04
CA PHE A 44 12.53 26.43 -18.14
C PHE A 44 11.75 27.74 -18.05
N LYS A 45 10.63 27.87 -18.79
CA LYS A 45 9.71 28.98 -18.56
C LYS A 45 9.07 28.77 -17.19
N THR A 46 9.14 29.77 -16.34
CA THR A 46 8.50 29.79 -15.03
C THR A 46 7.00 29.62 -15.23
N TYR A 47 6.48 28.42 -14.98
CA TYR A 47 5.05 28.18 -15.01
C TYR A 47 4.42 28.97 -13.86
N HIS A 48 3.51 29.90 -14.17
CA HIS A 48 2.64 30.49 -13.16
C HIS A 48 1.82 29.35 -12.55
N LYS A 49 2.16 28.98 -11.31
CA LYS A 49 1.40 28.00 -10.55
C LYS A 49 0.01 28.62 -10.31
N LYS A 50 -1.05 27.92 -10.70
CA LYS A 50 -2.41 28.30 -10.36
C LYS A 50 -2.52 28.34 -8.84
N GLU A 51 -3.09 29.40 -8.29
CA GLU A 51 -3.37 29.50 -6.86
C GLU A 51 -4.42 28.44 -6.51
N ILE A 52 -4.05 27.53 -5.60
CA ILE A 52 -4.95 26.48 -5.12
C ILE A 52 -5.65 27.05 -3.89
N THR A 53 -6.98 27.09 -3.90
CA THR A 53 -7.79 27.50 -2.75
C THR A 53 -7.69 26.47 -1.62
N SER A 54 -7.85 26.90 -0.37
CA SER A 54 -7.87 25.98 0.79
C SER A 54 -8.90 24.87 0.63
N GLN A 55 -10.09 25.22 0.16
CA GLN A 55 -11.18 24.28 -0.12
C GLN A 55 -10.76 23.20 -1.15
N ALA A 56 -10.02 23.58 -2.19
CA ALA A 56 -9.53 22.61 -3.18
C ALA A 56 -8.45 21.67 -2.62
N LEU A 57 -7.69 22.10 -1.60
CA LEU A 57 -6.77 21.22 -0.87
C LEU A 57 -7.53 20.24 0.02
N GLU A 58 -8.53 20.71 0.76
CA GLU A 58 -9.35 19.89 1.64
C GLU A 58 -10.06 18.77 0.88
N VAL A 59 -10.65 19.08 -0.28
CA VAL A 59 -11.28 18.06 -1.15
C VAL A 59 -10.28 17.00 -1.58
N LYS A 60 -9.08 17.41 -2.01
CA LYS A 60 -8.02 16.45 -2.41
C LYS A 60 -7.52 15.60 -1.26
N GLN A 61 -7.41 16.17 -0.07
CA GLN A 61 -7.03 15.44 1.14
C GLN A 61 -8.10 14.41 1.51
N HIS A 62 -9.37 14.82 1.51
CA HIS A 62 -10.50 13.93 1.77
C HIS A 62 -10.57 12.77 0.76
N GLU A 63 -10.43 13.05 -0.54
CA GLU A 63 -10.38 12.00 -1.57
C GLU A 63 -9.21 11.02 -1.38
N ALA A 64 -8.04 11.52 -0.96
CA ALA A 64 -6.90 10.68 -0.64
C ALA A 64 -7.19 9.78 0.57
N GLU A 65 -7.87 10.31 1.60
CA GLU A 65 -8.31 9.52 2.76
C GLU A 65 -9.34 8.46 2.39
N CYS A 66 -10.33 8.79 1.56
CA CYS A 66 -11.30 7.82 1.06
C CYS A 66 -10.59 6.66 0.34
N ARG A 67 -9.62 6.97 -0.53
CA ARG A 67 -8.82 5.94 -1.21
C ARG A 67 -8.01 5.08 -0.24
N ARG A 68 -7.39 5.67 0.78
CA ARG A 68 -6.68 4.92 1.83
C ARG A 68 -7.60 3.95 2.55
N LYS A 69 -8.76 4.43 3.02
CA LYS A 69 -9.76 3.61 3.72
C LYS A 69 -10.31 2.49 2.85
N GLU A 70 -10.55 2.75 1.56
CA GLU A 70 -11.02 1.72 0.64
C GLU A 70 -9.95 0.64 0.41
N ASN A 71 -8.70 1.03 0.22
CA ASN A 71 -7.60 0.08 0.07
C ASN A 71 -7.43 -0.78 1.33
N GLU A 72 -7.54 -0.18 2.52
CA GLU A 72 -7.49 -0.90 3.80
C GLU A 72 -8.65 -1.91 3.92
N ARG A 73 -9.88 -1.50 3.59
CA ARG A 73 -11.04 -2.39 3.57
C ARG A 73 -10.84 -3.56 2.61
N GLN A 74 -10.32 -3.31 1.41
CA GLN A 74 -10.02 -4.36 0.44
C GLN A 74 -8.94 -5.31 0.94
N MET A 75 -7.89 -4.80 1.56
CA MET A 75 -6.84 -5.61 2.17
C MET A 75 -7.42 -6.53 3.26
N ILE A 76 -8.20 -5.97 4.18
CA ILE A 76 -8.87 -6.73 5.26
C ILE A 76 -9.79 -7.80 4.66
N LYS A 77 -10.57 -7.45 3.64
CA LYS A 77 -11.46 -8.40 2.95
C LYS A 77 -10.68 -9.58 2.35
N ARG A 78 -9.57 -9.32 1.66
CA ARG A 78 -8.69 -10.37 1.11
C ARG A 78 -8.13 -11.25 2.22
N LEU A 79 -7.74 -10.66 3.36
CA LEU A 79 -7.21 -11.40 4.50
C LEU A 79 -8.26 -12.35 5.11
N ILE A 80 -9.49 -11.87 5.31
CA ILE A 80 -10.60 -12.67 5.84
C ILE A 80 -10.90 -13.83 4.89
N GLN A 81 -11.00 -13.56 3.58
CA GLN A 81 -11.23 -14.61 2.58
C GLN A 81 -10.14 -15.67 2.61
N LYS A 82 -8.86 -15.28 2.69
CA LYS A 82 -7.74 -16.22 2.82
C LYS A 82 -7.85 -17.07 4.10
N ARG A 83 -8.20 -16.45 5.23
CA ARG A 83 -8.41 -17.17 6.49
C ARG A 83 -9.52 -18.21 6.37
N GLU A 84 -10.65 -17.84 5.77
CA GLU A 84 -11.78 -18.76 5.56
C GLU A 84 -11.40 -19.92 4.62
N GLU A 85 -10.66 -19.65 3.55
CA GLU A 85 -10.14 -20.69 2.66
C GLU A 85 -9.23 -21.67 3.43
N CYS A 86 -8.33 -21.18 4.28
CA CYS A 86 -7.48 -22.02 5.12
C CYS A 86 -8.31 -22.86 6.11
N GLN A 87 -9.32 -22.26 6.75
CA GLN A 87 -10.19 -22.97 7.70
C GLN A 87 -10.97 -24.09 7.03
N LYS A 88 -11.52 -23.87 5.83
CA LYS A 88 -12.19 -24.92 5.05
C LYS A 88 -11.24 -26.06 4.69
N LEU A 89 -10.01 -25.73 4.30
CA LEU A 89 -9.00 -26.74 4.01
C LEU A 89 -8.63 -27.55 5.24
N ASN A 90 -8.48 -26.89 6.38
CA ASN A 90 -8.16 -27.53 7.65
C ASN A 90 -9.27 -28.48 8.09
N ALA A 91 -10.54 -28.08 7.94
CA ALA A 91 -11.67 -28.96 8.21
C ALA A 91 -11.62 -30.24 7.35
N HIS A 92 -11.34 -30.13 6.05
CA HIS A 92 -11.17 -31.32 5.19
C HIS A 92 -9.99 -32.19 5.60
N PHE A 93 -8.91 -31.58 6.06
CA PHE A 93 -7.74 -32.31 6.53
C PHE A 93 -8.02 -33.04 7.86
N GLU A 94 -8.71 -32.39 8.80
CA GLU A 94 -9.17 -33.00 10.06
C GLU A 94 -10.08 -34.20 9.80
N GLU A 95 -11.01 -34.09 8.85
CA GLU A 95 -11.85 -35.22 8.43
C GLU A 95 -11.01 -36.39 7.89
N LEU A 96 -9.99 -36.12 7.08
CA LEU A 96 -9.10 -37.16 6.57
C LEU A 96 -8.27 -37.82 7.70
N LEU A 97 -7.80 -37.03 8.67
CA LEU A 97 -7.09 -37.55 9.83
C LEU A 97 -8.00 -38.41 10.71
N ALA A 98 -9.25 -37.99 10.91
CA ALA A 98 -10.27 -38.74 11.62
C ALA A 98 -10.55 -40.10 10.96
N GLN A 99 -10.70 -40.13 9.62
CA GLN A 99 -10.84 -41.38 8.88
C GLN A 99 -9.61 -42.28 9.04
N HIS A 100 -8.41 -41.71 8.94
CA HIS A 100 -7.17 -42.46 9.11
C HIS A 100 -7.02 -43.05 10.52
N ALA A 101 -7.40 -42.32 11.56
CA ALA A 101 -7.43 -42.81 12.94
C ALA A 101 -8.44 -43.97 13.10
N LYS A 102 -9.62 -43.86 12.50
CA LYS A 102 -10.63 -44.93 12.49
C LYS A 102 -10.12 -46.19 11.77
N PHE A 103 -9.46 -46.05 10.62
CA PHE A 103 -8.84 -47.18 9.91
C PHE A 103 -7.75 -47.88 10.71
N LYS A 104 -7.05 -47.15 11.60
CA LYS A 104 -6.07 -47.71 12.52
C LYS A 104 -6.66 -48.35 13.77
N GLY A 105 -7.98 -48.25 13.97
CA GLY A 105 -8.65 -48.78 15.16
C GLY A 105 -8.29 -48.03 16.45
N MET A 106 -8.04 -46.72 16.36
CA MET A 106 -7.77 -45.90 17.55
C MET A 106 -9.01 -45.74 18.43
N GLU A 107 -8.83 -45.77 19.76
CA GLU A 107 -9.89 -45.53 20.74
C GLU A 107 -10.52 -44.13 20.56
N GLY A 108 -11.84 -44.01 20.79
CA GLY A 108 -12.58 -42.75 20.66
C GLY A 108 -12.99 -42.38 19.23
N THR A 109 -12.84 -43.29 18.25
CA THR A 109 -13.23 -43.07 16.84
C THR A 109 -14.52 -43.79 16.42
N GLU A 110 -15.25 -44.34 17.40
CA GLU A 110 -16.44 -45.17 17.17
C GLU A 110 -17.54 -44.39 16.42
N ASP A 111 -17.78 -43.14 16.84
CA ASP A 111 -18.83 -42.27 16.31
C ASP A 111 -18.53 -41.69 14.92
N ILE A 112 -17.30 -41.82 14.41
CA ILE A 112 -16.89 -41.19 13.16
C ILE A 112 -17.49 -41.98 11.98
N PRO A 113 -18.40 -41.42 11.16
CA PRO A 113 -19.00 -42.16 10.05
C PRO A 113 -17.93 -42.55 9.04
N LEU A 114 -17.91 -43.82 8.60
CA LEU A 114 -16.91 -44.29 7.65
C LEU A 114 -17.16 -43.68 6.27
N MET A 115 -16.13 -43.09 5.69
CA MET A 115 -16.20 -42.48 4.37
C MET A 115 -15.88 -43.50 3.28
N SER A 116 -16.53 -43.37 2.11
CA SER A 116 -16.21 -44.21 0.95
C SER A 116 -14.79 -43.92 0.44
N LYS A 117 -14.12 -44.93 -0.14
CA LYS A 117 -12.81 -44.74 -0.78
C LYS A 117 -12.84 -43.64 -1.85
N LYS A 118 -13.94 -43.54 -2.61
CA LYS A 118 -14.10 -42.51 -3.65
C LYS A 118 -14.14 -41.10 -3.05
N GLU A 119 -14.93 -40.92 -2.00
CA GLU A 119 -15.05 -39.65 -1.27
C GLU A 119 -13.73 -39.26 -0.60
N LEU A 120 -13.00 -40.21 -0.03
CA LEU A 120 -11.69 -39.97 0.59
C LEU A 120 -10.68 -39.44 -0.45
N ILE A 121 -10.63 -40.05 -1.63
CA ILE A 121 -9.77 -39.63 -2.74
C ILE A 121 -10.16 -38.22 -3.21
N GLU A 122 -11.46 -37.93 -3.29
CA GLU A 122 -11.95 -36.62 -3.67
C GLU A 122 -11.55 -35.54 -2.65
N LYS A 123 -11.73 -35.79 -1.35
CA LYS A 123 -11.26 -34.88 -0.29
C LYS A 123 -9.75 -34.69 -0.35
N PHE A 124 -8.98 -35.75 -0.56
CA PHE A 124 -7.53 -35.65 -0.70
C PHE A 124 -7.12 -34.77 -1.89
N ARG A 125 -7.79 -34.91 -3.05
CA ARG A 125 -7.56 -34.05 -4.22
C ARG A 125 -7.90 -32.59 -3.92
N THR A 126 -9.02 -32.34 -3.25
CA THR A 126 -9.43 -30.99 -2.83
C THR A 126 -8.39 -30.37 -1.90
N VAL A 127 -7.93 -31.12 -0.90
CA VAL A 127 -6.87 -30.68 0.03
C VAL A 127 -5.58 -30.37 -0.72
N ASN A 128 -5.11 -31.27 -1.58
CA ASN A 128 -3.86 -31.10 -2.32
C ASN A 128 -3.92 -29.90 -3.28
N LYS A 129 -5.05 -29.70 -3.96
CA LYS A 129 -5.28 -28.54 -4.83
C LYS A 129 -5.28 -27.24 -4.03
N GLY A 130 -5.93 -27.25 -2.86
CA GLY A 130 -5.95 -26.10 -1.95
C GLY A 130 -4.56 -25.75 -1.43
N TYR A 131 -3.77 -26.72 -0.98
CA TYR A 131 -2.38 -26.50 -0.58
C TYR A 131 -1.52 -25.97 -1.72
N SER A 132 -1.64 -26.51 -2.93
CA SER A 132 -0.91 -26.01 -4.10
C SER A 132 -1.24 -24.54 -4.39
N LYS A 133 -2.52 -24.18 -4.31
CA LYS A 133 -2.97 -22.77 -4.46
C LYS A 133 -2.35 -21.89 -3.37
N MET A 134 -2.42 -22.29 -2.10
CA MET A 134 -1.84 -21.52 -0.99
C MET A 134 -0.33 -21.38 -1.10
N ALA A 135 0.37 -22.46 -1.46
CA ALA A 135 1.81 -22.46 -1.66
C ALA A 135 2.21 -21.44 -2.74
N SER A 136 1.47 -21.40 -3.86
CA SER A 136 1.72 -20.42 -4.94
C SER A 136 1.55 -18.96 -4.49
N CYS A 137 0.60 -18.69 -3.59
CA CYS A 137 0.38 -17.37 -3.01
C CYS A 137 1.50 -16.93 -2.06
N ILE A 138 2.16 -17.89 -1.39
CA ILE A 138 3.29 -17.60 -0.48
C ILE A 138 4.56 -17.34 -1.28
N THR A 139 4.80 -18.11 -2.35
CA THR A 139 6.00 -17.97 -3.17
C THR A 139 5.99 -16.71 -4.04
N ASN A 140 4.82 -16.20 -4.41
CA ASN A 140 4.66 -14.98 -5.22
C ASN A 140 3.74 -13.96 -4.52
N PRO A 141 4.26 -13.13 -3.60
CA PRO A 141 3.44 -12.16 -2.88
C PRO A 141 2.87 -11.04 -3.76
N ASN A 142 3.32 -10.91 -5.02
CA ASN A 142 2.99 -9.80 -5.92
C ASN A 142 1.87 -10.08 -6.94
N THR A 143 1.22 -11.25 -6.93
CA THR A 143 0.25 -11.66 -7.97
C THR A 143 -1.19 -11.89 -7.46
N SER A 144 -1.66 -11.18 -6.44
CA SER A 144 -3.04 -11.33 -5.91
C SER A 144 -3.79 -10.04 -5.65
#